data_AF-A0A9E4EA74-F1
#
_entry.id   AF-A0A9E4EA74-F1
#
_cell.length_a   1.000
_cell.length_b   1.000
_cell.length_c   1.000
_cell.angle_alpha   90.00
_cell.angle_beta   90.00
_cell.angle_gamma   90.00
#
_symmetry.space_group_name_H-M   'P 1'
#
loop_
_entity.id
_entity.type
_entity.pdbx_description
1 polymer ?
#
loop_
_entity_poly.entity_id
_entity_poly.type
_entity_poly.pdbx_seq_one_letter_code
_entity_poly.pdbx_strand_id
1 'polypeptide(L)' 'MNVRRYFESLSDPNDTMFVEIGSQHRFTRRGDDWVKFREDLIELLDQTISEELSKAFAEATEEWVSEG' A
#
# COMPACT_ATOMS: atom_id res chain seq x y z
N MET A 1 -13.42 0.40 8.38
CA MET A 1 -13.01 -0.32 7.16
C MET A 1 -11.55 -0.66 7.40
N ASN A 2 -11.21 -1.91 7.73
CA ASN A 2 -9.91 -2.20 8.36
C ASN A 2 -9.02 -2.96 7.37
N VAL A 3 -7.79 -2.49 7.17
CA VAL A 3 -6.75 -3.20 6.42
C VAL A 3 -6.38 -4.47 7.20
N ARG A 4 -6.46 -5.63 6.55
CA ARG A 4 -6.15 -6.93 7.19
C ARG A 4 -4.76 -7.44 6.83
N ARG A 5 -4.37 -7.29 5.57
CA ARG A 5 -3.10 -7.76 5.02
C ARG A 5 -2.67 -6.90 3.84
N TYR A 6 -1.36 -6.75 3.67
CA TYR A 6 -0.74 -6.28 2.44
C TYR A 6 0.44 -7.20 2.11
N PHE A 7 0.68 -7.45 0.82
CA PHE A 7 1.88 -8.14 0.35
C PHE A 7 2.21 -7.74 -1.09
N GLU A 8 3.51 -7.71 -1.38
CA GLU A 8 4.04 -7.55 -2.73
C GLU A 8 4.05 -8.92 -3.43
N SER A 9 3.88 -8.92 -4.75
CA SER A 9 4.14 -10.10 -5.58
C SER A 9 5.57 -10.56 -5.31
N LEU A 10 5.73 -11.82 -4.91
CA LEU A 10 7.02 -12.49 -4.78
C LEU A 10 7.55 -13.02 -6.13
N SER A 11 6.77 -12.84 -7.20
CA SER A 11 7.11 -13.32 -8.54
C SER A 11 7.68 -12.15 -9.33
N ASP A 12 8.90 -12.32 -9.87
CA ASP A 12 9.55 -11.32 -10.72
C ASP A 12 8.70 -11.10 -12.00
N PRO A 13 8.37 -9.84 -12.36
CA PRO A 13 8.70 -8.60 -11.67
C PRO A 13 7.86 -8.39 -10.41
N ASN A 14 8.51 -8.05 -9.28
CA ASN A 14 7.86 -7.64 -8.02
C ASN A 14 7.13 -6.30 -8.22
N ASP A 15 6.14 -6.29 -9.10
CA ASP A 15 5.53 -5.11 -9.68
C ASP A 15 4.06 -4.98 -9.29
N THR A 16 3.53 -5.90 -8.50
CA THR A 16 2.11 -5.93 -8.15
C THR A 16 1.97 -5.98 -6.64
N MET A 17 1.10 -5.13 -6.09
CA MET A 17 0.80 -5.11 -4.67
C MET A 17 -0.64 -5.43 -4.41
N PHE A 18 -0.89 -6.25 -3.40
CA PHE A 18 -2.20 -6.68 -2.97
C PHE A 18 -2.50 -6.17 -1.57
N VAL A 19 -3.67 -5.57 -1.39
CA VAL A 19 -4.15 -5.11 -0.10
C VAL A 19 -5.57 -5.63 0.12
N GLU A 20 -5.76 -6.30 1.25
CA GLU A 20 -7.07 -6.75 1.72
C GLU A 20 -7.65 -5.72 2.68
N ILE A 21 -8.77 -5.11 2.30
CA ILE A 21 -9.50 -4.14 3.11
C ILE A 21 -10.89 -4.70 3.42
N GLY A 22 -11.13 -5.05 4.68
CA GLY A 22 -12.36 -5.73 5.08
C GLY A 22 -12.50 -7.11 4.45
N SER A 23 -13.35 -7.24 3.42
CA SER A 23 -13.53 -8.45 2.60
C SER A 23 -13.24 -8.21 1.12
N GLN A 24 -12.71 -7.03 0.78
CA GLN A 24 -12.40 -6.64 -0.59
C GLN A 24 -10.89 -6.68 -0.83
N HIS A 25 -10.49 -7.20 -1.99
CA HIS A 25 -9.11 -7.18 -2.44
C HIS A 25 -8.92 -6.00 -3.39
N ARG A 26 -7.89 -5.20 -3.16
CA ARG A 26 -7.39 -4.21 -4.11
C ARG A 26 -5.99 -4.60 -4.53
N PHE A 27 -5.66 -4.33 -5.78
CA PHE A 27 -4.30 -4.49 -6.27
C PHE A 27 -3.94 -3.34 -7.22
N THR A 28 -2.65 -3.04 -7.28
CA THR A 28 -2.09 -2.08 -8.24
C THR A 28 -0.78 -2.64 -8.83
N ARG A 29 -0.39 -2.16 -10.01
CA ARG A 29 0.89 -2.46 -10.64
C ARG A 29 1.83 -1.25 -10.62
N ARG A 30 3.13 -1.50 -10.57
CA ARG A 30 4.19 -0.50 -10.62
C ARG A 30 4.13 0.18 -11.99
N GLY A 31 3.94 1.50 -12.01
CA GLY A 31 3.86 2.32 -13.23
C GLY A 31 2.46 2.80 -13.64
N ASP A 32 1.37 2.14 -13.21
CA ASP A 32 0.01 2.59 -13.58
C ASP A 32 -0.51 3.71 -12.65
N ASP A 33 -0.33 3.55 -11.33
CA ASP A 33 -0.76 4.54 -10.31
C ASP A 33 -0.17 4.20 -8.92
N TRP A 34 1.10 3.75 -8.90
CA TRP A 34 1.74 3.23 -7.69
C TRP A 34 1.85 4.26 -6.55
N VAL A 35 2.15 5.51 -6.90
CA VAL A 35 2.23 6.63 -5.95
C VAL A 35 0.86 6.91 -5.34
N LYS A 36 -0.17 7.01 -6.18
CA LYS A 36 -1.55 7.25 -5.74
C LYS A 36 -2.06 6.12 -4.84
N PHE A 37 -1.74 4.88 -5.18
CA PHE A 37 -2.11 3.74 -4.35
C PHE A 37 -1.46 3.79 -2.96
N ARG A 38 -0.19 4.18 -2.89
CA ARG A 38 0.51 4.38 -1.62
C ARG A 38 -0.17 5.48 -0.79
N GLU A 39 -0.48 6.62 -1.40
CA GLU A 39 -1.16 7.74 -0.73
C GLU A 39 -2.53 7.32 -0.18
N ASP A 40 -3.35 6.66 -1.00
CA ASP A 40 -4.66 6.14 -0.61
C ASP A 40 -4.56 5.18 0.60
N LEU A 41 -3.50 4.36 0.67
CA LEU A 41 -3.28 3.45 1.79
C LEU A 41 -2.85 4.16 3.07
N ILE A 42 -1.98 5.17 2.97
CA ILE A 42 -1.56 5.97 4.11
C ILE A 42 -2.76 6.68 4.73
N GLU A 43 -3.61 7.30 3.89
CA GLU A 43 -4.84 7.96 4.34
C GLU A 43 -5.81 6.95 4.99
N LEU A 44 -5.98 5.78 4.39
CA LEU A 44 -6.83 4.74 4.94
C LEU A 44 -6.34 4.25 6.31
N LEU A 45 -5.04 3.99 6.46
CA LEU A 45 -4.45 3.52 7.72
C LEU A 45 -4.61 4.56 8.83
N ASP A 46 -4.46 5.85 8.49
CA ASP A 46 -4.64 6.98 9.41
C ASP A 46 -6.09 7.05 9.90
N GLN A 47 -7.06 6.98 8.99
CA GLN A 47 -8.48 7.10 9.29
C GLN A 47 -9.07 5.87 10.02
N THR A 48 -8.49 4.69 9.83
CA THR A 48 -9.15 3.43 10.22
C THR A 48 -8.43 2.60 11.27
N ILE A 49 -7.11 2.78 11.43
CA ILE A 49 -6.33 2.02 12.40
C ILE A 49 -5.64 2.95 13.39
N SER A 50 -4.61 3.70 12.95
CA SER A 50 -3.94 4.70 13.77
C SER A 50 -2.97 5.56 12.95
N GLU A 51 -2.79 6.80 13.39
CA GLU A 51 -1.77 7.73 12.86
C GLU A 51 -0.36 7.14 12.96
N GLU A 52 -0.05 6.42 14.05
CA GLU A 52 1.26 5.78 14.26
C GLU A 52 1.54 4.71 13.19
N LEU A 53 0.56 3.87 12.88
CA LEU A 53 0.71 2.83 11.85
C LEU A 53 0.80 3.46 10.45
N SER A 54 0.03 4.52 10.20
CA SER A 54 0.09 5.28 8.96
C SER A 54 1.48 5.85 8.71
N LYS A 55 2.11 6.46 9.73
CA LYS A 55 3.48 6.97 9.66
C LYS A 55 4.50 5.85 9.44
N ALA A 56 4.42 4.77 10.20
CA ALA A 56 5.32 3.63 10.04
C ALA A 56 5.23 3.02 8.62
N PHE A 57 4.03 2.94 8.06
CA PHE A 57 3.83 2.50 6.69
C PHE A 57 4.40 3.50 5.67
N ALA A 58 4.17 4.80 5.86
CA ALA A 58 4.71 5.84 4.98
C ALA A 58 6.24 5.80 4.92
N GLU A 59 6.92 5.64 6.06
CA GLU A 59 8.38 5.54 6.16
C GLU A 59 8.90 4.26 5.48
N ALA A 60 8.30 3.10 5.78
CA ALA A 60 8.70 1.82 5.20
C ALA A 60 8.50 1.74 3.67
N THR A 61 7.69 2.64 3.11
CA THR A 61 7.30 2.65 1.70
C THR A 61 7.76 3.91 0.98
N GLU A 62 8.67 4.70 1.56
CA GLU A 62 9.18 5.93 0.94
C GLU A 62 9.85 5.65 -0.42
N GLU A 63 10.58 4.54 -0.52
CA GLU A 63 11.26 4.11 -1.75
C GLU A 63 10.30 3.76 -2.90
N TRP A 64 9.02 3.55 -2.62
CA TRP A 64 7.99 3.31 -3.64
C TRP A 64 7.71 4.55 -4.49
N VAL A 65 8.01 5.74 -3.98
CA VAL A 65 7.81 7.02 -4.67
C VAL A 65 9.02 7.38 -5.53
N SER A 66 10.17 6.73 -5.31
CA SER A 66 11.36 6.93 -6.14
C SER A 66 11.25 6.06 -7.38
N GLU A 67 10.99 6.70 -8.52
CA GLU A 67 11.31 6.11 -9.82
C GLU A 67 12.79 5.76 -9.81
N GLY A 68 13.10 4.46 -9.93
CA GLY A 68 14.42 4.03 -10.38
C GLY A 68 14.58 4.36 -11.86
#